data_AF-A0A962AU42-F1
#
_entry.id   AF-A0A962AU42-F1
#
_cell.length_a   1.000
_cell.length_b   1.000
_cell.length_c   1.000
_cell.angle_alpha   90.00
_cell.angle_beta   90.00
_cell.angle_gamma   90.00
#
_symmetry.space_group_name_H-M   'P 1'
#
loop_
_entity.id
_entity.type
_entity.pdbx_description
1 polymer ?
#
loop_
_entity_poly.entity_id
_entity_poly.type
_entity_poly.pdbx_seq_one_letter_code
_entity_poly.pdbx_strand_id
1 'polypeptide(L)'
;MGWPISTLRNSRKQYIGYSNEPTDLLHKAVRAHGNTSEYSALLAVMFLYLGSRNPADWMIWSIVGATICRYLYVIGMIAFPTMAKPNPVRFVGAGGTYTFGLALAYAMLVAG
;
A
#
# COMPACT_ATOMS: atom_id res chain seq x y z
N MET A 1 -1.29 -4.49 8.87
CA MET A 1 -2.25 -5.48 8.28
C MET A 1 -2.17 -6.87 8.89
N GLY A 2 -1.22 -7.19 9.80
CA GLY A 2 -1.14 -8.52 10.42
C GLY A 2 -2.34 -8.88 11.30
N TRP A 3 -2.81 -7.95 12.13
CA TRP A 3 -3.92 -8.22 13.06
C TRP A 3 -5.24 -8.65 12.37
N PRO A 4 -5.75 -7.94 11.33
CA PRO A 4 -6.94 -8.41 10.60
C PRO A 4 -6.79 -9.80 9.98
N ILE A 5 -5.60 -10.13 9.45
CA ILE A 5 -5.33 -11.45 8.87
C ILE A 5 -5.38 -12.53 9.95
N SER A 6 -4.73 -12.31 11.11
CA SER A 6 -4.76 -13.25 12.22
C SER A 6 -6.18 -13.52 12.73
N THR A 7 -7.01 -12.47 12.84
CA THR A 7 -8.42 -12.60 13.23
C THR A 7 -9.22 -13.41 12.20
N LEU A 8 -9.03 -13.14 10.90
CA LEU A 8 -9.69 -13.89 9.82
C LEU A 8 -9.25 -15.36 9.80
N ARG A 9 -7.96 -15.64 9.99
CA ARG A 9 -7.45 -17.02 10.07
C ARG A 9 -8.07 -17.81 11.22
N ASN A 10 -8.18 -17.20 12.39
CA ASN A 10 -8.84 -17.84 13.54
C ASN A 10 -10.34 -18.06 13.28
N SER A 11 -11.02 -17.07 12.70
CA SER A 11 -12.45 -17.17 12.35
C SER A 11 -12.73 -18.27 11.31
N ARG A 12 -11.86 -18.41 10.31
CA ARG A 12 -11.97 -19.43 9.24
C ARG A 12 -11.37 -20.79 9.63
N LYS A 13 -10.81 -20.92 10.84
CA LYS A 13 -10.06 -22.11 11.28
C LYS A 13 -8.99 -22.55 10.28
N GLN A 14 -8.35 -21.58 9.62
CA GLN A 14 -7.36 -21.81 8.57
C GLN A 14 -6.04 -21.12 8.89
N TYR A 15 -5.07 -21.89 9.38
CA TYR A 15 -3.77 -21.39 9.81
C TYR A 15 -2.82 -21.10 8.66
N ILE A 16 -2.82 -21.94 7.61
CA ILE A 16 -1.93 -21.84 6.45
C ILE A 16 -2.76 -21.81 5.17
N GLY A 17 -2.24 -21.15 4.14
CA GLY A 17 -2.93 -20.94 2.87
C GLY A 17 -4.10 -19.96 2.99
N TYR A 18 -4.81 -19.81 1.89
CA TYR A 18 -6.04 -19.04 1.73
C TYR A 18 -6.68 -19.45 0.40
N SER A 19 -7.96 -19.13 0.19
CA SER A 19 -8.65 -19.43 -1.07
C SER A 19 -8.05 -18.62 -2.24
N ASN A 20 -8.18 -19.10 -3.48
CA ASN A 20 -7.87 -18.30 -4.67
C ASN A 20 -9.07 -17.47 -5.15
N GLU A 21 -10.21 -17.56 -4.46
CA GLU A 21 -11.42 -16.83 -4.83
C GLU A 21 -11.23 -15.32 -4.66
N PRO A 22 -11.47 -14.50 -5.70
CA PRO A 22 -11.23 -13.06 -5.68
C PRO A 22 -12.20 -12.29 -4.79
N THR A 23 -13.24 -12.94 -4.29
CA THR A 23 -14.23 -12.42 -3.33
C THR A 23 -13.87 -12.75 -1.88
N ASP A 24 -12.99 -13.73 -1.64
CA ASP A 24 -12.63 -14.16 -0.30
C ASP A 24 -11.88 -13.05 0.44
N LEU A 25 -12.35 -12.73 1.65
CA LEU A 25 -11.81 -11.64 2.44
C LEU A 25 -10.39 -11.95 2.95
N LEU A 26 -10.10 -13.21 3.29
CA LEU A 26 -8.76 -13.61 3.72
C LEU A 26 -7.77 -13.50 2.55
N HIS A 27 -8.15 -13.98 1.36
CA HIS A 27 -7.40 -13.80 0.12
C HIS A 27 -7.10 -12.31 -0.16
N LYS A 28 -8.13 -11.45 -0.12
CA LYS A 28 -8.00 -10.00 -0.30
C LYS A 28 -7.05 -9.35 0.71
N ALA A 29 -7.21 -9.69 2.00
CA ALA A 29 -6.39 -9.15 3.07
C ALA A 29 -4.91 -9.55 2.93
N VAL A 30 -4.63 -10.82 2.60
CA VAL A 30 -3.27 -11.31 2.37
C VAL A 30 -2.63 -10.62 1.17
N ARG A 31 -3.36 -10.47 0.05
CA ARG A 31 -2.85 -9.73 -1.13
C ARG A 31 -2.59 -8.27 -0.83
N ALA A 32 -3.48 -7.60 -0.09
CA ALA A 32 -3.28 -6.22 0.35
C ALA A 32 -2.06 -6.08 1.28
N HIS A 33 -1.86 -7.03 2.19
CA HIS A 33 -0.71 -7.04 3.08
C HIS A 33 0.60 -7.27 2.32
N GLY A 34 0.66 -8.25 1.42
CA GLY A 34 1.86 -8.53 0.61
C GLY A 34 2.31 -7.30 -0.18
N ASN A 35 1.37 -6.66 -0.90
CA ASN A 35 1.67 -5.41 -1.60
C ASN A 35 2.11 -4.30 -0.62
N THR A 36 1.51 -4.20 0.57
CA THR A 36 1.93 -3.20 1.55
C THR A 36 3.34 -3.47 2.08
N SER A 37 3.71 -4.73 2.30
CA SER A 37 5.06 -5.09 2.76
C SER A 37 6.13 -4.77 1.72
N GLU A 38 5.82 -4.90 0.43
CA GLU A 38 6.74 -4.54 -0.67
C GLU A 38 6.95 -3.02 -0.76
N TYR A 39 5.86 -2.25 -0.81
CA TYR A 39 5.94 -0.81 -1.08
C TYR A 39 6.22 0.03 0.16
N SER A 40 5.60 -0.29 1.30
CA SER A 40 5.76 0.54 2.51
C SER A 40 7.17 0.46 3.09
N ALA A 41 7.87 -0.68 2.94
CA ALA A 41 9.26 -0.79 3.37
C ALA A 41 10.17 0.15 2.56
N LEU A 42 10.05 0.14 1.23
CA LEU A 42 10.81 1.03 0.37
C LEU A 42 10.47 2.50 0.64
N LEU A 43 9.18 2.85 0.69
CA LEU A 43 8.73 4.21 0.96
C LEU A 43 9.22 4.72 2.33
N ALA A 44 9.23 3.88 3.37
CA ALA A 44 9.73 4.26 4.69
C ALA A 44 11.21 4.70 4.63
N VAL A 45 12.05 3.99 3.87
CA VAL A 45 13.46 4.36 3.67
C VAL A 45 13.57 5.71 2.94
N MET A 46 12.79 5.90 1.88
CA MET A 46 12.79 7.16 1.12
C MET A 46 12.34 8.34 1.97
N PHE A 47 11.28 8.15 2.77
CA PHE A 47 10.75 9.17 3.68
C PHE A 47 11.76 9.54 4.75
N LEU A 48 12.42 8.54 5.36
CA LEU A 48 13.45 8.77 6.36
C LEU A 48 14.67 9.51 5.77
N TYR A 49 15.11 9.12 4.58
CA TYR A 49 16.24 9.75 3.91
C TYR A 49 15.97 11.21 3.53
N LEU A 50 14.80 11.50 2.95
CA LEU A 50 14.43 12.86 2.56
C LEU A 50 14.08 13.72 3.79
N GLY A 51 13.35 13.14 4.73
CA GLY A 51 12.89 13.82 5.95
C GLY A 51 14.00 14.09 6.98
N SER A 52 15.11 13.37 6.93
CA SER A 52 16.29 13.64 7.77
C SER A 52 17.18 14.78 7.24
N ARG A 53 16.82 15.38 6.10
CA ARG A 53 17.48 16.55 5.52
C ARG A 53 16.64 17.81 5.70
N ASN A 54 16.86 18.81 4.85
CA ASN A 54 16.03 19.99 4.69
C ASN A 54 15.17 19.83 3.41
N PRO A 55 14.10 19.00 3.43
CA PRO A 55 13.29 18.74 2.25
C PRO A 55 12.49 19.97 1.82
N ALA A 56 12.36 20.17 0.52
CA ALA A 56 11.45 21.17 -0.01
C ALA A 56 9.98 20.76 0.21
N ASP A 57 9.07 21.74 0.26
CA ASP A 57 7.64 21.50 0.54
C ASP A 57 7.01 20.45 -0.37
N TRP A 58 7.35 20.44 -1.66
CA TRP A 58 6.80 19.47 -2.62
C TRP A 58 7.21 18.03 -2.29
N MET A 59 8.37 17.81 -1.64
CA MET A 59 8.80 16.49 -1.19
C MET A 59 7.94 16.03 -0.01
N ILE A 60 7.65 16.94 0.93
CA ILE A 60 6.76 16.68 2.07
C ILE A 60 5.35 16.34 1.56
N TRP A 61 4.81 17.11 0.62
CA TRP A 61 3.52 16.82 0.00
C TRP A 61 3.50 15.49 -0.76
N SER A 62 4.62 15.09 -1.36
CA SER A 62 4.76 13.79 -2.03
C SER A 62 4.75 12.64 -1.01
N ILE A 63 5.36 12.80 0.17
CA ILE A 63 5.28 11.82 1.28
C ILE A 63 3.83 11.66 1.75
N VAL A 64 3.13 12.77 1.97
CA VAL A 64 1.71 12.77 2.38
C VAL A 64 0.85 12.10 1.31
N GLY A 65 1.02 12.50 0.04
CA GLY A 65 0.32 11.93 -1.10
C GLY A 65 0.53 10.43 -1.24
N ALA A 66 1.79 9.97 -1.20
CA ALA A 66 2.13 8.54 -1.22
C ALA A 66 1.44 7.78 -0.07
N THR A 67 1.45 8.35 1.13
CA THR A 67 0.82 7.76 2.32
C THR A 67 -0.69 7.58 2.13
N ILE A 68 -1.39 8.63 1.66
CA ILE A 68 -2.83 8.57 1.35
C ILE A 68 -3.09 7.49 0.28
N CYS A 69 -2.30 7.44 -0.79
CA CYS A 69 -2.42 6.44 -1.84
C CYS A 69 -2.26 5.00 -1.33
N ARG A 70 -1.38 4.76 -0.34
CA ARG A 70 -1.25 3.44 0.30
C ARG A 70 -2.52 3.03 1.03
N TYR A 71 -3.15 3.96 1.76
CA TYR A 71 -4.43 3.68 2.41
C TYR A 71 -5.55 3.44 1.39
N LEU A 72 -5.65 4.28 0.36
CA LEU A 72 -6.62 4.10 -0.73
C LEU A 72 -6.45 2.74 -1.40
N TYR A 73 -5.23 2.30 -1.68
CA TYR A 73 -4.99 0.99 -2.28
C TYR A 73 -5.56 -0.15 -1.42
N VAL A 74 -5.30 -0.13 -0.10
CA VAL A 74 -5.81 -1.17 0.81
C VAL A 74 -7.33 -1.11 0.93
N ILE A 75 -7.91 0.08 1.03
CA ILE A 75 -9.37 0.26 1.03
C ILE A 75 -9.97 -0.29 -0.27
N GLY A 76 -9.38 0.03 -1.41
CA GLY A 76 -9.79 -0.48 -2.72
C GLY A 76 -9.69 -2.00 -2.84
N MET A 77 -8.77 -2.62 -2.11
CA MET A 77 -8.62 -4.08 -2.05
C MET A 77 -9.64 -4.74 -1.13
N ILE A 78 -9.95 -4.14 0.03
CA ILE A 78 -10.77 -4.78 1.07
C ILE A 78 -12.26 -4.44 0.93
N ALA A 79 -12.60 -3.18 0.68
CA ALA A 79 -13.98 -2.69 0.71
C ALA A 79 -14.81 -3.12 -0.51
N PHE A 80 -14.18 -3.40 -1.65
CA PHE A 80 -14.90 -3.77 -2.88
C PHE A 80 -15.25 -5.27 -2.94
N PRO A 81 -16.42 -5.68 -3.48
CA PRO A 81 -16.88 -7.07 -3.41
C PRO A 81 -15.96 -8.11 -4.07
N THR A 82 -15.23 -7.73 -5.12
CA THR A 82 -14.36 -8.65 -5.87
C THR A 82 -13.08 -7.97 -6.33
N MET A 83 -11.98 -8.72 -6.36
CA MET A 83 -10.72 -8.28 -6.98
C MET A 83 -10.63 -8.54 -8.48
N ALA A 84 -11.54 -9.34 -9.04
CA ALA A 84 -11.56 -9.68 -10.46
C ALA A 84 -11.88 -8.48 -11.36
N LYS A 85 -12.51 -7.44 -10.80
CA LYS A 85 -12.85 -6.21 -11.52
C LYS A 85 -11.95 -5.06 -11.07
N PRO A 86 -11.57 -4.16 -11.98
CA PRO A 86 -10.94 -2.91 -11.57
C PRO A 86 -11.92 -2.09 -10.73
N ASN A 87 -11.39 -1.34 -9.76
CA ASN A 87 -12.15 -0.33 -9.04
C ASN A 87 -11.33 0.96 -8.96
N PRO A 88 -11.99 2.14 -8.99
CA PRO A 88 -11.30 3.41 -9.09
C PRO A 88 -10.42 3.69 -7.87
N VAL A 89 -10.83 3.25 -6.68
CA VAL A 89 -10.08 3.48 -5.44
C VAL A 89 -8.74 2.73 -5.45
N ARG A 90 -8.76 1.45 -5.86
CA ARG A 90 -7.55 0.64 -6.06
C ARG A 90 -6.66 1.24 -7.16
N PHE A 91 -7.27 1.71 -8.25
CA PHE A 91 -6.54 2.31 -9.36
C PHE A 91 -5.83 3.60 -8.93
N VAL A 92 -6.53 4.53 -8.30
CA VAL A 92 -5.96 5.78 -7.78
C VAL A 92 -4.91 5.51 -6.70
N GLY A 93 -5.17 4.55 -5.80
CA GLY A 93 -4.20 4.14 -4.79
C GLY A 93 -2.91 3.57 -5.40
N ALA A 94 -3.02 2.67 -6.38
CA ALA A 94 -1.85 2.10 -7.06
C ALA A 94 -1.12 3.15 -7.91
N GLY A 95 -1.84 3.83 -8.80
CA GLY A 95 -1.28 4.84 -9.70
C GLY A 95 -0.61 5.97 -8.92
N GLY A 96 -1.27 6.50 -7.90
CA GLY A 96 -0.69 7.55 -7.06
C GLY A 96 0.53 7.06 -6.27
N THR A 97 0.56 5.80 -5.81
CA THR A 97 1.76 5.23 -5.16
C THR A 97 2.95 5.24 -6.13
N TYR A 98 2.74 4.89 -7.41
CA TYR A 98 3.80 4.95 -8.42
C TYR A 98 4.23 6.38 -8.72
N THR A 99 3.27 7.29 -8.94
CA THR A 99 3.57 8.68 -9.26
C THR A 99 4.37 9.37 -8.16
N PHE A 100 3.91 9.28 -6.91
CA PHE A 100 4.63 9.88 -5.78
C PHE A 100 5.92 9.13 -5.46
N GLY A 101 5.95 7.80 -5.60
CA GLY A 101 7.16 7.02 -5.44
C GLY A 101 8.26 7.44 -6.43
N LEU A 102 7.92 7.64 -7.71
CA LEU A 102 8.86 8.16 -8.72
C LEU A 102 9.28 9.60 -8.42
N ALA A 103 8.36 10.46 -7.98
CA ALA A 103 8.69 11.84 -7.60
C ALA A 103 9.68 11.87 -6.42
N LEU A 104 9.50 11.00 -5.42
CA LEU A 104 10.41 10.88 -4.29
C LEU A 104 11.75 10.24 -4.70
N ALA A 105 11.75 9.29 -5.63
CA ALA A 105 12.98 8.72 -6.16
C ALA A 105 13.81 9.80 -6.88
N TYR A 106 13.15 10.62 -7.71
CA TYR A 106 13.75 11.79 -8.32
C TYR A 106 14.27 12.77 -7.27
N ALA A 107 13.47 13.06 -6.22
CA ALA A 107 13.90 13.90 -5.10
C ALA A 107 15.20 13.41 -4.48
N MET A 108 15.36 12.09 -4.28
CA MET A 108 16.58 11.52 -3.71
C MET A 108 17.81 11.70 -4.60
N LEU A 109 17.63 11.73 -5.93
CA LEU A 109 18.71 11.95 -6.90
C LEU A 109 19.16 13.41 -6.97
N VAL A 110 18.24 14.35 -6.81
CA VAL A 110 18.54 15.80 -6.87
C VAL A 110 18.86 16.41 -5.51
N ALA A 111 18.44 15.77 -4.42
CA ALA A 111 18.74 16.17 -3.04
C ALA A 111 19.87 15.35 -2.40
N GLY A 112 20.47 14.42 -3.17
CA GLY A 112 21.72 13.73 -2.81
C GLY A 112 22.92 14.62 -3.12
#